data_AF-A0A359KKS8-F1
#
_entry.id   AF-A0A359KKS8-F1
#
_cell.length_a   1.000
_cell.length_b   1.000
_cell.length_c   1.000
_cell.angle_alpha   90.00
_cell.angle_beta   90.00
_cell.angle_gamma   90.00
#
_symmetry.space_group_name_H-M   'P 1'
#
loop_
_entity.id
_entity.type
_entity.pdbx_description
1 polymer ?
#
loop_
_entity_poly.entity_id
_entity_poly.type
_entity_poly.pdbx_seq_one_letter_code
_entity_poly.pdbx_strand_id
1 'polypeptide(L)'
;MPQVLYETIADCTIPCHGGAMSVADLWDVALNVDEYISSMTQNQGVFAAAIGATELTDQQRRLFAGDPVWILVFTEDFCGDSAQLIPPVARLARESADVDLRILRRDDHRDIAANYLRKDGYQAIPVFIVFGADGGERGFVIERPQVAYSEMAAETSRFASEHPEIEGVSRNYDRMPDETKAAVRANIERYRRTRTSEWVAALFDELEIAARRATLTTAESD
;
A
#
# COMPACT_ATOMS: atom_id res chain seq x y z
N MET A 1 -37.36 -41.55 -35.85
CA MET A 1 -36.24 -40.79 -35.24
C MET A 1 -36.85 -39.59 -34.54
N PRO A 2 -37.31 -39.71 -33.27
CA PRO A 2 -37.99 -38.63 -32.60
C PRO A 2 -37.03 -37.77 -31.77
N GLN A 3 -37.42 -36.50 -31.67
CA GLN A 3 -36.81 -35.43 -30.89
C GLN A 3 -36.88 -35.73 -29.39
N VAL A 4 -35.83 -35.35 -28.65
CA VAL A 4 -35.83 -35.39 -27.18
C VAL A 4 -36.10 -33.98 -26.65
N LEU A 5 -37.12 -33.93 -25.80
CA LEU A 5 -37.72 -32.78 -25.15
C LEU A 5 -36.84 -32.24 -24.01
N TYR A 6 -36.98 -30.94 -23.77
CA TYR A 6 -36.50 -30.22 -22.60
C TYR A 6 -37.14 -30.77 -21.31
N GLU A 7 -36.32 -30.98 -20.27
CA GLU A 7 -36.79 -31.11 -18.89
C GLU A 7 -36.41 -29.87 -18.07
N THR A 8 -37.42 -29.32 -17.41
CA THR A 8 -37.39 -28.20 -16.47
C THR A 8 -37.21 -28.73 -15.05
N ILE A 9 -36.12 -28.38 -14.35
CA ILE A 9 -35.92 -28.51 -12.88
C ILE A 9 -34.80 -27.50 -12.52
N ALA A 10 -34.84 -26.64 -11.51
CA ALA A 10 -35.82 -26.24 -10.53
C ALA A 10 -35.46 -24.81 -10.08
N ASP A 11 -36.51 -24.12 -9.66
CA ASP A 11 -36.53 -22.94 -8.81
C ASP A 11 -35.45 -23.00 -7.70
N CYS A 12 -34.39 -22.21 -7.86
CA CYS A 12 -33.35 -22.06 -6.85
C CYS A 12 -33.73 -20.86 -5.98
N THR A 13 -34.65 -21.08 -5.04
CA THR A 13 -34.92 -20.17 -3.92
C THR A 13 -33.80 -20.31 -2.88
N ILE A 14 -32.60 -19.90 -3.26
CA ILE A 14 -31.52 -19.59 -2.32
C ILE A 14 -31.47 -18.06 -2.25
N PRO A 15 -31.56 -17.44 -1.07
CA PRO A 15 -31.38 -16.00 -0.96
C PRO A 15 -29.92 -15.68 -1.33
N CYS A 16 -29.69 -15.17 -2.53
CA CYS A 16 -28.43 -14.55 -2.92
C CYS A 16 -28.22 -13.27 -2.09
N HIS A 17 -27.77 -13.39 -0.84
CA HIS A 17 -27.20 -12.27 -0.08
C HIS A 17 -25.67 -12.27 -0.26
N GLY A 18 -25.23 -12.38 -1.51
CA GLY A 18 -23.82 -12.24 -1.88
C GLY A 18 -23.49 -10.77 -2.13
N GLY A 19 -23.44 -9.96 -1.08
CA GLY A 19 -22.68 -8.71 -1.15
C GLY A 19 -21.21 -9.08 -1.28
N ALA A 20 -20.53 -8.62 -2.32
CA ALA A 20 -19.08 -8.79 -2.43
C ALA A 20 -18.43 -8.17 -1.18
N MET A 21 -17.53 -8.90 -0.52
CA MET A 21 -16.81 -8.42 0.66
C MET A 21 -16.03 -7.15 0.28
N SER A 22 -16.29 -6.07 1.01
CA SER A 22 -15.58 -4.81 0.85
C SER A 22 -14.25 -4.84 1.61
N VAL A 23 -13.36 -3.90 1.29
CA VAL A 23 -12.11 -3.75 2.05
C VAL A 23 -12.34 -3.37 3.51
N ALA A 24 -13.43 -2.64 3.81
CA ALA A 24 -13.79 -2.24 5.16
C ALA A 24 -14.17 -3.46 6.02
N ASP A 25 -14.77 -4.49 5.41
CA ASP A 25 -15.13 -5.73 6.10
C ASP A 25 -13.90 -6.53 6.59
N LEU A 26 -12.71 -6.22 6.07
CA LEU A 26 -11.46 -6.84 6.50
C LEU A 26 -10.87 -6.21 7.78
N TRP A 27 -11.45 -5.13 8.30
CA TRP A 27 -10.90 -4.41 9.45
C TRP A 27 -10.72 -5.30 10.68
N ASP A 28 -11.72 -6.12 11.00
CA ASP A 28 -11.74 -6.96 12.21
C ASP A 28 -10.76 -8.13 12.15
N VAL A 29 -10.36 -8.55 10.94
CA VAL A 29 -9.36 -9.61 10.75
C VAL A 29 -7.95 -9.05 10.52
N ALA A 30 -7.82 -7.73 10.37
CA ALA A 30 -6.55 -7.07 10.11
C ALA A 30 -5.72 -6.95 11.39
N LEU A 31 -4.42 -7.20 11.23
CA LEU A 31 -3.45 -7.16 12.32
C LEU A 31 -3.27 -5.73 12.80
N ASN A 32 -3.16 -5.54 14.11
CA ASN A 32 -2.58 -4.30 14.61
C ASN A 32 -1.06 -4.27 14.33
N VAL A 33 -0.44 -3.11 14.55
CA VAL A 33 1.00 -2.91 14.26
C VAL A 33 1.89 -3.92 15.00
N ASP A 34 1.62 -4.21 16.26
CA ASP A 34 2.47 -5.08 17.09
C ASP A 34 2.31 -6.56 16.69
N GLU A 35 1.09 -6.98 16.37
CA GLU A 35 0.80 -8.30 15.80
C GLU A 35 1.50 -8.50 14.46
N TYR A 36 1.42 -7.50 13.57
CA TYR A 36 2.11 -7.54 12.29
C TYR A 36 3.61 -7.69 12.49
N ILE A 37 4.24 -6.83 13.31
CA ILE A 37 5.69 -6.89 13.59
C ILE A 37 6.08 -8.24 14.18
N SER A 38 5.28 -8.79 15.09
CA SER A 38 5.56 -10.10 15.72
C SER A 38 5.49 -11.26 14.73
N SER A 39 4.71 -11.12 13.65
CA SER A 39 4.58 -12.12 12.58
C SER A 39 5.64 -12.00 11.47
N MET A 40 6.42 -10.90 11.45
CA MET A 40 7.37 -10.64 10.35
C MET A 40 8.53 -11.65 10.35
N THR A 41 8.87 -12.13 9.16
CA THR A 41 10.03 -13.00 8.90
C THR A 41 11.18 -12.26 8.21
N GLN A 42 10.86 -11.15 7.53
CA GLN A 42 11.81 -10.28 6.84
C GLN A 42 11.64 -8.84 7.33
N ASN A 43 12.71 -8.04 7.28
CA ASN A 43 12.73 -6.62 7.65
C ASN A 43 12.19 -6.25 9.05
N GLN A 44 11.89 -7.21 9.94
CA GLN A 44 11.30 -6.94 11.26
C GLN A 44 12.09 -5.91 12.08
N GLY A 45 13.41 -6.10 12.19
CA GLY A 45 14.28 -5.19 12.93
C GLY A 45 14.36 -3.80 12.30
N VAL A 46 14.41 -3.73 10.96
CA VAL A 46 14.42 -2.45 10.21
C VAL A 46 13.11 -1.71 10.44
N PHE A 47 11.98 -2.41 10.33
CA PHE A 47 10.65 -1.85 10.50
C PHE A 47 10.44 -1.31 11.92
N ALA A 48 10.74 -2.12 12.95
CA ALA A 48 10.61 -1.71 14.34
C ALA A 48 11.53 -0.54 14.69
N ALA A 49 12.78 -0.56 14.21
CA ALA A 49 13.72 0.54 14.39
C ALA A 49 13.23 1.83 13.72
N ALA A 50 12.66 1.73 12.51
CA ALA A 50 12.11 2.88 11.80
C ALA A 50 10.93 3.53 12.55
N ILE A 51 10.06 2.75 13.21
CA ILE A 51 8.99 3.32 14.06
C ILE A 51 9.60 4.12 15.21
N GLY A 52 10.60 3.55 15.88
CA GLY A 52 11.29 4.20 17.01
C GLY A 52 12.04 5.47 16.60
N ALA A 53 12.67 5.46 15.43
CA ALA A 53 13.46 6.56 14.89
C ALA A 53 12.65 7.63 14.15
N THR A 54 11.36 7.39 13.89
CA THR A 54 10.50 8.40 13.24
C THR A 54 10.26 9.56 14.19
N GLU A 55 10.68 10.76 13.77
CA GLU A 55 10.35 12.02 14.40
C GLU A 55 9.24 12.73 13.62
N LEU A 56 8.05 12.83 14.23
CA LEU A 56 6.91 13.51 13.63
C LEU A 56 6.93 15.00 13.94
N THR A 57 6.73 15.82 12.91
CA THR A 57 6.53 17.26 13.07
C THR A 57 5.19 17.53 13.75
N ASP A 58 5.07 18.71 14.36
CA ASP A 58 3.82 19.21 14.92
C ASP A 58 2.66 19.25 13.91
N GLN A 59 2.98 19.50 12.63
CA GLN A 59 2.00 19.47 11.55
C GLN A 59 1.50 18.03 11.32
N GLN A 60 2.42 17.07 11.22
CA GLN A 60 2.08 15.64 11.04
C GLN A 60 1.28 15.08 12.21
N ARG A 61 1.59 15.48 13.46
CA ARG A 61 0.83 15.07 14.66
C ARG A 61 -0.62 15.56 14.64
N ARG A 62 -0.88 16.68 13.99
CA ARG A 62 -2.22 17.30 13.91
C ARG A 62 -2.97 16.98 12.62
N LEU A 63 -2.42 16.10 11.78
CA LEU A 63 -2.93 15.84 10.43
C LEU A 63 -4.43 15.50 10.41
N PHE A 64 -4.87 14.70 11.39
CA PHE A 64 -6.25 14.22 11.53
C PHE A 64 -6.94 14.71 12.82
N ALA A 65 -6.41 15.77 13.45
CA ALA A 65 -6.91 16.24 14.73
C ALA A 65 -8.39 16.65 14.63
N GLY A 66 -9.26 15.94 15.36
CA GLY A 66 -10.70 16.18 15.37
C GLY A 66 -11.47 15.64 14.15
N ASP A 67 -10.82 14.87 13.27
CA ASP A 67 -11.44 14.11 12.18
C ASP A 67 -10.87 12.69 12.17
N PRO A 68 -11.36 11.79 13.05
CA PRO A 68 -10.82 10.45 13.20
C PRO A 68 -10.86 9.66 11.90
N VAL A 69 -9.75 8.98 11.61
CA VAL A 69 -9.57 8.14 10.43
C VAL A 69 -9.13 6.74 10.81
N TRP A 70 -9.53 5.80 9.95
CA TRP A 70 -9.04 4.44 9.96
C TRP A 70 -8.16 4.25 8.74
N ILE A 71 -6.97 3.68 8.92
CA ILE A 71 -6.04 3.39 7.85
C ILE A 71 -5.82 1.89 7.80
N LEU A 72 -6.17 1.27 6.68
CA LEU A 72 -5.87 -0.12 6.39
C LEU A 72 -4.72 -0.20 5.39
N VAL A 73 -3.74 -1.06 5.65
CA VAL A 73 -2.57 -1.20 4.78
C VAL A 73 -2.43 -2.61 4.23
N PHE A 74 -2.51 -2.76 2.92
CA PHE A 74 -2.06 -3.97 2.24
C PHE A 74 -0.55 -3.94 2.08
N THR A 75 0.17 -4.96 2.57
CA THR A 75 1.63 -5.00 2.53
C THR A 75 2.17 -6.42 2.63
N GLU A 76 3.48 -6.56 2.43
CA GLU A 76 4.27 -7.71 2.85
C GLU A 76 5.58 -7.27 3.53
N ASP A 77 6.13 -8.15 4.36
CA ASP A 77 7.31 -7.88 5.18
C ASP A 77 8.63 -7.87 4.39
N PHE A 78 8.64 -8.43 3.17
CA PHE A 78 9.80 -8.38 2.29
C PHE A 78 9.94 -7.05 1.52
N CYS A 79 8.90 -6.21 1.49
CA CYS A 79 8.87 -5.02 0.65
C CYS A 79 9.67 -3.86 1.24
N GLY A 80 10.60 -3.31 0.47
CA GLY A 80 11.42 -2.16 0.88
C GLY A 80 10.63 -0.86 1.01
N ASP A 81 9.62 -0.61 0.15
CA ASP A 81 8.73 0.55 0.32
C ASP A 81 7.94 0.44 1.61
N SER A 82 7.41 -0.75 1.91
CA SER A 82 6.68 -1.02 3.14
C SER A 82 7.54 -0.79 4.37
N ALA A 83 8.78 -1.26 4.36
CA ALA A 83 9.74 -1.07 5.45
C ALA A 83 10.15 0.40 5.64
N GLN A 84 9.97 1.26 4.63
CA GLN A 84 10.28 2.68 4.71
C GLN A 84 9.06 3.54 5.08
N LEU A 85 7.90 3.26 4.51
CA LEU A 85 6.75 4.17 4.49
C LEU A 85 5.67 3.83 5.51
N ILE A 86 5.52 2.57 5.92
CA ILE A 86 4.54 2.20 6.97
C ILE A 86 5.00 2.64 8.36
N PRO A 87 6.28 2.47 8.77
CA PRO A 87 6.71 2.81 10.13
C PRO A 87 6.37 4.24 10.60
N PRO A 88 6.48 5.29 9.77
CA PRO A 88 6.09 6.62 10.18
C PRO A 88 4.58 6.79 10.41
N VAL A 89 3.75 6.11 9.61
CA VAL A 89 2.29 6.10 9.80
C VAL A 89 1.93 5.32 11.07
N ALA A 90 2.62 4.20 11.33
CA ALA A 90 2.48 3.45 12.57
C ALA A 90 2.92 4.27 13.79
N ARG A 91 3.95 5.12 13.66
CA ARG A 91 4.34 6.06 14.70
C ARG A 91 3.22 7.07 14.97
N LEU A 92 2.60 7.63 13.93
CA LEU A 92 1.48 8.56 14.07
C LEU A 92 0.29 7.89 14.78
N ALA A 93 -0.10 6.68 14.36
CA ALA A 93 -1.20 5.93 14.95
C ALA A 93 -0.97 5.60 16.45
N ARG A 94 0.28 5.39 16.87
CA ARG A 94 0.62 5.18 18.29
C ARG A 94 0.53 6.46 19.13
N GLU A 95 0.66 7.64 18.52
CA GLU A 95 0.71 8.93 19.21
C GLU A 95 -0.60 9.73 19.09
N SER A 96 -1.52 9.31 18.22
CA SER A 96 -2.79 10.00 17.95
C SER A 96 -3.99 9.10 18.28
N ALA A 97 -4.95 9.62 19.04
CA ALA A 97 -6.23 8.94 19.28
C ALA A 97 -7.19 9.03 18.09
N ASP A 98 -6.89 9.88 17.10
CA ASP A 98 -7.69 10.09 15.90
C ASP A 98 -7.24 9.22 14.72
N VAL A 99 -6.27 8.31 14.92
CA VAL A 99 -5.71 7.47 13.85
C VAL A 99 -5.61 6.03 14.31
N ASP A 100 -6.46 5.17 13.77
CA ASP A 100 -6.29 3.72 13.89
C ASP A 100 -5.60 3.17 12.65
N LEU A 101 -4.58 2.34 12.85
CA LEU A 101 -3.84 1.67 11.77
C LEU A 101 -3.95 0.15 11.89
N ARG A 102 -4.37 -0.48 10.80
CA ARG A 102 -4.44 -1.93 10.65
C ARG A 102 -3.71 -2.40 9.40
N ILE A 103 -3.19 -3.63 9.44
CA ILE A 103 -2.30 -4.17 8.42
C ILE A 103 -2.81 -5.54 7.96
N LEU A 104 -2.87 -5.71 6.63
CA LEU A 104 -3.23 -6.94 5.95
C LEU A 104 -2.09 -7.44 5.09
N ARG A 105 -1.87 -8.75 5.12
CA ARG A 105 -1.00 -9.46 4.18
C ARG A 105 -1.67 -9.46 2.82
N ARG A 106 -1.08 -8.73 1.87
CA ARG A 106 -1.66 -8.58 0.52
C ARG A 106 -1.79 -9.92 -0.19
N ASP A 107 -0.86 -10.85 0.06
CA ASP A 107 -0.89 -12.18 -0.57
C ASP A 107 -2.08 -13.05 -0.12
N ASP A 108 -2.65 -12.79 1.05
CA ASP A 108 -3.84 -13.48 1.56
C ASP A 108 -5.16 -12.87 1.05
N HIS A 109 -5.12 -11.67 0.47
CA HIS A 109 -6.29 -10.87 0.06
C HIS A 109 -6.14 -10.29 -1.35
N ARG A 110 -5.53 -11.06 -2.27
CA ARG A 110 -5.16 -10.57 -3.61
C ARG A 110 -6.33 -10.13 -4.47
N ASP A 111 -7.50 -10.72 -4.30
CA ASP A 111 -8.75 -10.37 -4.98
C ASP A 111 -9.23 -8.97 -4.58
N ILE A 112 -9.24 -8.66 -3.28
CA ILE A 112 -9.66 -7.36 -2.77
C ILE A 112 -8.58 -6.30 -3.04
N ALA A 113 -7.30 -6.66 -2.87
CA ALA A 113 -6.18 -5.78 -3.21
C ALA A 113 -6.13 -5.45 -4.72
N ALA A 114 -6.79 -6.21 -5.59
CA ALA A 114 -6.84 -5.93 -7.03
C ALA A 114 -7.71 -4.71 -7.38
N ASN A 115 -8.44 -4.16 -6.41
CA ASN A 115 -9.15 -2.89 -6.56
C ASN A 115 -8.19 -1.68 -6.54
N TYR A 116 -6.94 -1.85 -6.08
CA TYR A 116 -5.96 -0.77 -5.88
C TYR A 116 -4.72 -0.95 -6.76
N LEU A 117 -4.92 -1.04 -8.07
CA LEU A 117 -3.81 -1.21 -9.02
C LEU A 117 -3.13 0.12 -9.31
N ARG A 118 -1.80 0.06 -9.51
CA ARG A 118 -1.10 1.14 -10.21
C ARG A 118 -1.66 1.33 -11.61
N LYS A 119 -1.33 2.48 -12.21
CA LYS A 119 -1.74 2.83 -13.59
C LYS A 119 -1.30 1.82 -14.66
N ASP A 120 -0.24 1.06 -14.41
CA ASP A 120 0.26 0.00 -15.28
C ASP A 120 -0.36 -1.38 -14.99
N GLY A 121 -1.36 -1.45 -14.10
CA GLY A 121 -2.03 -2.68 -13.69
C GLY A 121 -1.26 -3.48 -12.65
N TYR A 122 -0.11 -3.01 -12.17
CA TYR A 122 0.66 -3.73 -11.16
C TYR A 122 0.02 -3.60 -9.77
N GLN A 123 -0.17 -4.73 -9.10
CA GLN A 123 -0.67 -4.81 -7.73
C GLN A 123 0.48 -4.54 -6.75
N ALA A 124 0.80 -3.25 -6.58
CA ALA A 124 1.90 -2.79 -5.74
C ALA A 124 1.55 -2.81 -4.24
N ILE A 125 2.60 -2.79 -3.42
CA ILE A 125 2.53 -2.66 -1.96
C ILE A 125 3.61 -1.69 -1.48
N PRO A 126 3.39 -0.94 -0.39
CA PRO A 126 2.17 -0.91 0.41
C PRO A 126 1.00 -0.19 -0.28
N VAL A 127 -0.25 -0.47 0.08
CA VAL A 127 -1.41 0.37 -0.26
C VAL A 127 -2.00 0.89 1.03
N PHE A 128 -2.03 2.20 1.22
CA PHE A 128 -2.70 2.85 2.36
C PHE A 128 -4.10 3.23 1.95
N ILE A 129 -5.12 2.73 2.63
CA ILE A 129 -6.52 3.01 2.35
C ILE A 129 -7.08 3.74 3.56
N VAL A 130 -7.62 4.94 3.33
CA VAL A 130 -8.11 5.83 4.38
C VAL A 130 -9.63 5.81 4.37
N PHE A 131 -10.21 5.53 5.53
CA PHE A 131 -11.65 5.59 5.80
C PHE A 131 -11.96 6.71 6.78
N GLY A 132 -13.16 7.26 6.66
CA GLY A 132 -13.71 8.15 7.68
C GLY A 132 -14.24 7.40 8.88
N ALA A 133 -14.55 8.14 9.94
CA ALA A 133 -15.25 7.62 11.12
C ALA A 133 -16.63 6.99 10.83
N ASP A 134 -17.22 7.26 9.65
CA ASP A 134 -18.44 6.65 9.14
C ASP A 134 -18.21 5.29 8.46
N GLY A 135 -16.96 4.83 8.36
CA GLY A 135 -16.56 3.61 7.66
C GLY A 135 -16.49 3.76 6.15
N GLY A 136 -16.74 4.95 5.59
CA GLY A 136 -16.66 5.21 4.16
C GLY A 136 -15.21 5.36 3.69
N GLU A 137 -14.84 4.68 2.61
CA GLU A 137 -13.54 4.88 1.96
C GLU A 137 -13.44 6.31 1.42
N ARG A 138 -12.43 7.07 1.85
CA ARG A 138 -12.19 8.46 1.41
C ARG A 138 -11.16 8.52 0.29
N GLY A 139 -10.15 7.65 0.35
CA GLY A 139 -9.15 7.52 -0.71
C GLY A 139 -8.00 6.61 -0.31
N PHE A 140 -6.99 6.54 -1.18
CA PHE A 140 -5.84 5.67 -0.99
C PHE A 140 -4.55 6.24 -1.59
N VAL A 141 -3.42 5.73 -1.10
CA VAL A 141 -2.07 5.98 -1.63
C VAL A 141 -1.44 4.63 -1.97
N ILE A 142 -0.93 4.47 -3.20
CA ILE A 142 -0.37 3.21 -3.71
C ILE A 142 1.15 3.29 -3.78
N GLU A 143 1.81 2.32 -3.17
CA GLU A 143 3.25 2.03 -3.12
C GLU A 143 4.09 3.12 -2.47
N ARG A 144 4.10 4.33 -3.05
CA ARG A 144 4.98 5.44 -2.66
C ARG A 144 4.37 6.77 -3.13
N PRO A 145 4.72 7.90 -2.50
CA PRO A 145 4.27 9.20 -2.97
C PRO A 145 4.78 9.50 -4.38
N GLN A 146 4.06 10.35 -5.11
CA GLN A 146 4.33 10.65 -6.52
C GLN A 146 5.76 11.16 -6.76
N VAL A 147 6.30 11.94 -5.82
CA VAL A 147 7.69 12.44 -5.89
C VAL A 147 8.72 11.31 -5.88
N ALA A 148 8.48 10.24 -5.10
CA ALA A 148 9.39 9.11 -4.98
C ALA A 148 9.47 8.31 -6.29
N TYR A 149 8.39 8.25 -7.08
CA TYR A 149 8.43 7.62 -8.40
C TYR A 149 9.38 8.33 -9.36
N SER A 150 9.26 9.65 -9.48
CA SER A 150 10.13 10.45 -10.34
C SER A 150 11.59 10.39 -9.90
N GLU A 151 11.84 10.47 -8.60
CA GLU A 151 13.18 10.43 -8.04
C GLU A 151 13.85 9.07 -8.23
N MET A 152 13.11 7.97 -8.04
CA MET A 152 13.67 6.63 -8.27
C MET A 152 13.95 6.34 -9.75
N ALA A 153 13.12 6.85 -10.66
CA ALA A 153 13.39 6.74 -12.09
C ALA A 153 14.64 7.53 -12.49
N ALA A 154 14.80 8.74 -11.94
CA ALA A 154 15.98 9.57 -12.14
C ALA A 154 17.24 8.89 -11.57
N GLU A 155 17.16 8.35 -10.36
CA GLU A 155 18.25 7.62 -9.72
C GLU A 155 18.67 6.38 -10.51
N THR A 156 17.71 5.59 -10.98
CA THR A 156 17.97 4.41 -11.81
C THR A 156 18.72 4.81 -13.09
N SER A 157 18.30 5.91 -13.73
CA SER A 157 18.93 6.44 -14.94
C SER A 157 20.33 6.99 -14.66
N ARG A 158 20.51 7.70 -13.53
CA ARG A 158 21.82 8.20 -13.08
C ARG A 158 22.79 7.05 -12.87
N PHE A 159 22.40 6.05 -12.07
CA PHE A 159 23.24 4.90 -11.75
C PHE A 159 23.69 4.16 -13.01
N ALA A 160 22.78 3.90 -13.95
CA ALA A 160 23.13 3.26 -15.21
C ALA A 160 24.09 4.10 -16.08
N SER A 161 23.99 5.43 -16.01
CA SER A 161 24.84 6.36 -16.78
C SER A 161 26.24 6.53 -16.17
N GLU A 162 26.33 6.48 -14.84
CA GLU A 162 27.59 6.61 -14.08
C GLU A 162 28.37 5.29 -14.05
N HIS A 163 27.71 4.15 -14.29
CA HIS A 163 28.30 2.82 -14.25
C HIS A 163 28.16 2.03 -15.56
N PRO A 164 28.58 2.57 -16.73
CA PRO A 164 28.46 1.87 -18.01
C PRO A 164 29.28 0.58 -18.08
N GLU A 165 30.24 0.39 -17.16
CA GLU A 165 31.03 -0.83 -17.02
C GLU A 165 30.24 -2.03 -16.48
N ILE A 166 29.11 -1.80 -15.80
CA ILE A 166 28.29 -2.89 -15.25
C ILE A 166 27.47 -3.53 -16.37
N GLU A 167 27.65 -4.84 -16.57
CA GLU A 167 26.97 -5.55 -17.65
C GLU A 167 25.45 -5.44 -17.55
N GLY A 168 24.84 -4.90 -18.61
CA GLY A 168 23.39 -4.86 -18.73
C GLY A 168 22.70 -3.88 -17.78
N VAL A 169 23.43 -2.95 -17.15
CA VAL A 169 22.87 -1.95 -16.22
C VAL A 169 21.78 -1.07 -16.85
N SER A 170 21.82 -0.91 -18.17
CA SER A 170 20.82 -0.15 -18.96
C SER A 170 19.68 -1.02 -19.52
N ARG A 171 19.69 -2.34 -19.31
CA ARG A 171 18.61 -3.24 -19.75
C ARG A 171 17.40 -3.06 -18.84
N ASN A 172 16.22 -3.48 -19.32
CA ASN A 172 15.05 -3.65 -18.45
C ASN A 172 15.39 -4.58 -17.28
N TYR A 173 14.86 -4.28 -16.08
CA TYR A 173 15.23 -4.94 -14.84
C TYR A 173 15.17 -6.49 -14.91
N ASP A 174 14.12 -7.04 -15.52
CA ASP A 174 13.94 -8.50 -15.65
C ASP A 174 14.99 -9.17 -16.55
N ARG A 175 15.64 -8.38 -17.42
CA ARG A 175 16.67 -8.81 -18.37
C ARG A 175 18.10 -8.49 -17.89
N MET A 176 18.26 -7.94 -16.69
CA MET A 176 19.56 -7.72 -16.07
C MET A 176 20.14 -9.04 -15.55
N PRO A 177 21.48 -9.24 -15.61
CA PRO A 177 22.16 -10.29 -14.85
C PRO A 177 21.88 -10.18 -13.35
N ASP A 178 21.94 -11.29 -12.61
CA ASP A 178 21.61 -11.30 -11.18
C ASP A 178 22.56 -10.41 -10.34
N GLU A 179 23.84 -10.37 -10.69
CA GLU A 179 24.81 -9.46 -10.06
C GLU A 179 24.45 -7.99 -10.31
N THR A 180 24.02 -7.66 -11.53
CA THR A 180 23.54 -6.32 -11.90
C THR A 180 22.27 -5.96 -11.13
N LYS A 181 21.31 -6.88 -11.00
CA LYS A 181 20.11 -6.68 -10.17
C LYS A 181 20.47 -6.41 -8.72
N ALA A 182 21.46 -7.13 -8.17
CA ALA A 182 21.95 -6.91 -6.82
C ALA A 182 22.59 -5.52 -6.66
N ALA A 183 23.42 -5.09 -7.61
CA ALA A 183 24.04 -3.76 -7.61
C ALA A 183 22.98 -2.64 -7.69
N VAL A 184 22.01 -2.78 -8.60
CA VAL A 184 20.89 -1.82 -8.75
C VAL A 184 20.05 -1.77 -7.47
N ARG A 185 19.70 -2.92 -6.88
CA ARG A 185 18.97 -2.98 -5.59
C ARG A 185 19.76 -2.28 -4.47
N ALA A 186 21.06 -2.55 -4.36
CA ALA A 186 21.90 -1.93 -3.34
C ALA A 186 22.02 -0.40 -3.51
N ASN A 187 22.06 0.07 -4.77
CA ASN A 187 22.03 1.50 -5.06
C ASN A 187 20.71 2.14 -4.64
N ILE A 188 19.59 1.56 -5.08
CA ILE A 188 18.26 2.06 -4.74
C ILE A 188 18.04 2.08 -3.24
N GLU A 189 18.41 1.01 -2.53
CA GLU A 189 18.31 0.95 -1.07
C GLU A 189 19.12 2.05 -0.38
N ARG A 190 20.32 2.36 -0.90
CA ARG A 190 21.12 3.49 -0.39
C ARG A 190 20.44 4.83 -0.65
N TYR A 191 19.94 5.02 -1.87
CA TYR A 191 19.29 6.26 -2.27
C TYR A 191 18.03 6.52 -1.44
N ARG A 192 17.17 5.50 -1.27
CA ARG A 192 15.95 5.58 -0.45
C ARG A 192 16.23 6.09 0.95
N ARG A 193 17.28 5.55 1.61
CA ARG A 193 17.67 6.00 2.96
C ARG A 193 17.97 7.50 3.02
N THR A 194 18.53 8.09 1.96
CA THR A 194 18.81 9.54 1.89
C THR A 194 17.57 10.40 1.60
N ARG A 195 16.45 9.79 1.20
CA ARG A 195 15.18 10.48 0.86
C ARG A 195 14.08 10.24 1.88
N THR A 196 14.38 9.54 2.98
CA THR A 196 13.38 9.09 3.95
C THR A 196 12.52 10.24 4.45
N SER A 197 13.13 11.34 4.92
CA SER A 197 12.37 12.48 5.47
C SER A 197 11.44 13.12 4.44
N GLU A 198 11.92 13.32 3.21
CA GLU A 198 11.15 13.96 2.14
C GLU A 198 10.00 13.07 1.65
N TRP A 199 10.24 11.77 1.50
CA TRP A 199 9.21 10.84 1.06
C TRP A 199 8.16 10.62 2.15
N VAL A 200 8.57 10.62 3.42
CA VAL A 200 7.63 10.54 4.53
C VAL A 200 6.77 11.80 4.62
N ALA A 201 7.35 12.98 4.44
CA ALA A 201 6.58 14.22 4.37
C ALA A 201 5.56 14.19 3.22
N ALA A 202 6.00 13.82 2.01
CA ALA A 202 5.13 13.71 0.85
C ALA A 202 4.03 12.64 1.04
N LEU A 203 4.34 11.53 1.70
CA LEU A 203 3.33 10.52 2.05
C LEU A 203 2.25 11.10 2.95
N PHE A 204 2.62 11.85 4.00
CA PHE A 204 1.63 12.47 4.88
C PHE A 204 0.76 13.50 4.14
N ASP A 205 1.34 14.30 3.25
CA ASP A 205 0.58 15.23 2.40
C ASP A 205 -0.44 14.47 1.53
N GLU A 206 -0.04 13.34 0.92
CA GLU A 206 -0.94 12.53 0.10
C GLU A 206 -2.02 11.81 0.92
N LEU A 207 -1.70 11.34 2.12
CA LEU A 207 -2.68 10.75 3.05
C LEU A 207 -3.71 11.79 3.50
N GLU A 208 -3.29 13.04 3.75
CA GLU A 208 -4.21 14.14 4.06
C GLU A 208 -5.16 14.42 2.89
N ILE A 209 -4.62 14.47 1.66
CA ILE A 209 -5.44 14.64 0.45
C ILE A 209 -6.44 13.48 0.31
N ALA A 210 -6.00 12.24 0.54
CA ALA A 210 -6.87 11.06 0.51
C ALA A 210 -7.98 11.15 1.56
N ALA A 211 -7.66 11.57 2.78
CA ALA A 211 -8.62 11.70 3.88
C ALA A 211 -9.65 12.83 3.69
N ARG A 212 -9.33 13.86 2.91
CA ARG A 212 -10.23 15.01 2.67
C ARG A 212 -11.13 14.83 1.44
N ARG A 213 -10.94 13.78 0.63
CA ARG A 213 -11.83 13.49 -0.50
C ARG A 213 -13.15 12.93 0.04
N ALA A 214 -14.25 13.60 -0.29
CA ALA A 214 -15.55 12.96 -0.23
C ALA A 214 -15.58 11.87 -1.30
N THR A 215 -15.94 10.64 -0.92
CA THR A 215 -16.20 9.57 -1.87
C THR A 215 -17.22 10.11 -2.87
N LEU A 216 -16.86 10.19 -4.16
CA LEU A 216 -17.86 10.36 -5.21
C LEU A 216 -18.67 9.06 -5.22
N THR A 217 -19.72 9.00 -4.41
CA THR A 217 -20.82 8.08 -4.64
C THR A 217 -21.31 8.38 -6.04
N THR A 218 -21.07 7.46 -6.97
CA THR A 218 -21.82 7.44 -8.22
C THR A 218 -23.27 7.25 -7.83
N ALA A 219 -23.98 8.36 -7.68
CA ALA A 219 -25.42 8.37 -7.72
C ALA A 219 -25.81 7.73 -9.06
N GLU A 220 -26.46 6.56 -8.98
CA GLU A 220 -27.26 6.05 -10.07
C GLU A 220 -28.18 7.18 -10.52
N SER A 221 -27.94 7.67 -11.73
CA SER A 221 -28.88 8.52 -12.45
C SER A 221 -29.82 7.59 -13.24
N ASP A 222 -31.07 7.54 -12.74
CA ASP A 222 -32.36 7.27 -13.40
C ASP A 222 -32.44 6.34 -14.63
#